data_AF-A0AAE3QS76-F1
#
_entry.id   AF-A0AAE3QS76-F1
#
_cell.length_a   1.000
_cell.length_b   1.000
_cell.length_c   1.000
_cell.angle_alpha   90.00
_cell.angle_beta   90.00
_cell.angle_gamma   90.00
#
_symmetry.space_group_name_H-M   'P 1'
#
loop_
_entity.id
_entity.type
_entity.pdbx_description
1 polymer ?
#
loop_
_entity_poly.entity_id
_entity_poly.type
_entity_poly.pdbx_seq_one_letter_code
_entity_poly.pdbx_strand_id
1 'polypeptide(L)'
;MRRGIAHQEWEKSVEIRQGIALHEFIIMPNHMHGIVEIMDTQCRGDWQVAQTITKGSDQTHRSAGNQGDLPIAPTGLNPKSLGAMIGGYKASITKKVNDTRQTSGSVWQRNYYEHIIRNVHSHQQIAEYITANPLRWEQDTLYAL
;
A
#
# COMPACT_ATOMS: atom_id res chain seq x y z
N MET A 1 -26.57 0.12 -4.46
CA MET A 1 -25.38 -0.13 -5.30
C MET A 1 -24.54 -1.22 -4.66
N ARG A 2 -24.11 -2.24 -5.42
CA ARG A 2 -23.25 -3.31 -4.91
C ARG A 2 -21.80 -2.83 -4.91
N ARG A 3 -21.16 -2.77 -3.73
CA ARG A 3 -19.73 -2.45 -3.60
C ARG A 3 -18.88 -3.61 -4.16
N GLY A 4 -17.87 -3.31 -4.97
CA GLY A 4 -16.95 -4.30 -5.54
C GLY A 4 -15.85 -4.73 -4.57
N ILE A 5 -15.09 -5.78 -4.92
CA ILE A 5 -14.01 -6.34 -4.08
C ILE A 5 -12.99 -5.26 -3.67
N ALA A 6 -12.56 -4.42 -4.62
CA ALA A 6 -11.58 -3.38 -4.35
C ALA A 6 -12.08 -2.36 -3.30
N HIS A 7 -13.34 -1.94 -3.41
CA HIS A 7 -13.95 -1.00 -2.47
C HIS A 7 -14.02 -1.57 -1.06
N GLN A 8 -14.46 -2.83 -0.94
CA GLN A 8 -14.58 -3.50 0.34
C GLN A 8 -13.22 -3.67 1.03
N GLU A 9 -12.20 -4.05 0.27
CA GLU A 9 -10.86 -4.23 0.82
C GLU A 9 -10.18 -2.90 1.21
N TRP A 10 -10.54 -1.80 0.53
CA TRP A 10 -10.02 -0.48 0.87
C TRP A 10 -10.58 -0.03 2.23
N GLU A 11 -11.90 -0.10 2.40
CA GLU A 11 -12.57 0.22 3.67
C GLU A 11 -12.07 -0.68 4.81
N LYS A 12 -11.89 -1.98 4.55
CA LYS A 12 -11.35 -2.93 5.54
C LYS A 12 -9.94 -2.57 6.02
N SER A 13 -9.17 -1.81 5.23
CA SER A 13 -7.79 -1.47 5.59
C SER A 13 -7.69 -0.62 6.86
N VAL A 14 -8.70 0.21 7.19
CA VAL A 14 -8.71 0.96 8.46
C VAL A 14 -9.16 0.14 9.66
N GLU A 15 -10.01 -0.87 9.43
CA GLU A 15 -10.47 -1.76 10.49
C GLU A 15 -9.32 -2.61 11.06
N ILE A 16 -8.39 -3.00 10.18
CA ILE A 16 -7.30 -3.91 10.53
C ILE A 16 -5.98 -3.18 10.86
N ARG A 17 -5.89 -1.86 10.62
CA ARG A 17 -4.66 -1.07 10.82
C ARG A 17 -4.92 0.10 11.75
N GLN A 18 -4.27 0.09 12.90
CA GLN A 18 -4.27 1.24 13.81
C GLN A 18 -3.38 2.37 13.26
N GLY A 19 -3.82 3.61 13.45
CA GLY A 19 -3.06 4.80 13.05
C GLY A 19 -3.17 5.12 11.55
N ILE A 20 -4.19 4.63 10.88
CA ILE A 20 -4.51 5.00 9.49
C ILE A 20 -5.95 5.52 9.45
N ALA A 21 -6.14 6.67 8.82
CA ALA A 21 -7.44 7.19 8.43
C ALA A 21 -7.54 7.27 6.90
N LEU A 22 -8.73 6.99 6.39
CA LEU A 22 -9.05 7.12 4.96
C LEU A 22 -9.90 8.36 4.76
N HIS A 23 -9.57 9.10 3.72
CA HIS A 23 -10.30 10.28 3.26
C HIS A 23 -10.90 9.98 1.88
N GLU A 24 -11.02 10.98 1.00
CA GLU A 24 -11.59 10.81 -0.33
C GLU A 24 -10.83 9.76 -1.14
N PHE A 25 -11.57 8.85 -1.76
CA PHE A 25 -11.03 7.86 -2.68
C PHE A 25 -12.03 7.54 -3.79
N ILE A 26 -11.51 7.07 -4.92
CA ILE A 26 -12.31 6.59 -6.04
C ILE A 26 -11.66 5.35 -6.65
N ILE A 27 -12.50 4.40 -7.03
CA ILE A 27 -12.08 3.19 -7.74
C ILE A 27 -12.62 3.28 -9.15
N MET A 28 -11.70 3.26 -10.09
CA MET A 28 -11.99 3.30 -11.51
C MET A 28 -11.69 1.93 -12.14
N PRO A 29 -12.15 1.65 -13.38
CA PRO A 29 -11.98 0.33 -13.98
C PRO A 29 -10.53 -0.18 -14.08
N ASN A 30 -9.54 0.72 -14.19
CA ASN A 30 -8.13 0.35 -14.36
C ASN A 30 -7.20 0.76 -13.19
N HIS A 31 -7.60 1.71 -12.34
CA HIS A 31 -6.78 2.21 -11.23
C HIS A 31 -7.65 2.78 -10.11
N MET A 32 -7.02 3.27 -9.04
CA MET A 32 -7.70 3.98 -7.97
C MET A 32 -6.88 5.17 -7.50
N HIS A 33 -7.57 6.18 -6.98
CA HIS A 33 -6.98 7.27 -6.22
C HIS A 33 -7.54 7.26 -4.80
N GLY A 34 -6.73 7.65 -3.82
CA GLY A 34 -7.18 7.76 -2.44
C GLY A 34 -6.24 8.61 -1.61
N ILE A 35 -6.80 9.35 -0.67
CA ILE A 35 -6.06 10.07 0.37
C ILE A 35 -6.01 9.19 1.62
N VAL A 36 -4.81 9.04 2.17
CA VAL A 36 -4.53 8.28 3.38
C VAL A 36 -3.80 9.19 4.35
N GLU A 37 -4.26 9.23 5.59
CA GLU A 37 -3.58 9.89 6.69
C GLU A 37 -2.98 8.84 7.62
N ILE A 38 -1.66 8.93 7.84
CA ILE A 38 -0.95 8.08 8.80
C ILE A 38 -0.79 8.89 10.08
N MET A 39 -1.56 8.53 11.09
CA MET A 39 -1.56 9.18 12.39
C MET A 39 -0.47 8.55 13.26
N ASP A 40 0.42 9.37 13.80
CA ASP A 40 1.35 8.90 14.80
C ASP A 40 0.61 8.68 16.12
N THR A 41 0.37 7.43 16.48
CA THR A 41 -0.19 7.09 17.79
C THR A 41 0.79 7.30 18.95
N GLN A 42 2.07 7.64 18.70
CA GLN A 42 3.03 8.02 19.73
C GLN A 42 4.08 9.01 19.22
N CYS A 43 3.89 10.30 19.51
CA CYS A 43 5.02 11.20 19.66
C CYS A 43 5.92 10.69 20.79
N ARG A 44 6.89 9.84 20.47
CA ARG A 44 8.14 9.74 21.22
C ARG A 44 9.22 10.17 20.26
N GLY A 45 9.75 11.36 20.50
CA GLY A 45 10.96 11.82 19.85
C GLY A 45 12.06 10.81 20.14
N ASP A 46 12.30 9.94 19.17
CA ASP A 46 13.54 9.22 18.97
C ASP A 46 13.56 8.91 17.48
N TRP A 47 14.41 9.61 16.75
CA TRP A 47 14.83 9.20 15.41
C TRP A 47 15.59 7.89 15.58
N GLN A 48 14.89 6.76 15.74
CA GLN A 48 15.51 5.45 15.74
C GLN A 48 15.93 5.16 14.29
N VAL A 49 17.16 5.58 13.98
CA VAL A 49 18.01 4.90 13.00
C VAL A 49 17.83 3.41 13.28
N ALA A 50 17.43 2.65 12.26
CA ALA A 50 17.32 1.20 12.34
C ALA A 50 18.67 0.64 12.80
N GLN A 51 18.84 0.48 14.11
CA GLN A 51 19.99 -0.19 14.68
C GLN A 51 19.74 -1.67 14.46
N THR A 52 20.54 -2.24 13.56
CA THR A 52 20.73 -3.67 13.43
C THR A 52 21.12 -4.22 14.80
N ILE A 53 20.14 -4.71 15.56
CA ILE A 53 20.41 -5.54 16.74
C ILE A 53 20.89 -6.88 16.22
N THR A 54 22.21 -7.00 16.03
CA THR A 54 22.90 -8.27 16.01
C THR A 54 22.77 -8.88 17.40
N LYS A 55 21.70 -9.65 17.63
CA LYS A 55 21.69 -10.64 18.71
C LYS A 55 22.74 -11.68 18.33
N GLY A 56 23.92 -11.56 18.93
CA GLY A 56 24.87 -12.64 18.99
C GLY A 56 24.25 -13.83 19.71
N SER A 57 24.25 -14.97 19.03
CA SER A 57 24.24 -16.27 19.67
C SER A 57 25.09 -17.22 18.84
N ASP A 58 25.97 -17.89 19.55
CA ASP A 58 27.10 -18.70 19.15
C ASP A 58 26.92 -19.76 18.05
N GLN A 59 28.00 -19.86 17.25
CA GLN A 59 28.70 -21.05 16.71
C GLN A 59 27.89 -22.20 16.07
N THR A 60 28.21 -22.53 14.81
CA THR A 60 28.82 -23.84 14.45
C THR A 60 29.19 -23.90 12.96
N HIS A 61 30.31 -24.56 12.69
CA HIS A 61 30.88 -24.86 11.37
C HIS A 61 29.94 -25.70 10.48
N ARG A 62 29.83 -25.38 9.17
CA ARG A 62 29.93 -26.31 8.02
C ARG A 62 29.67 -25.63 6.67
N SER A 63 30.34 -26.18 5.66
CA SER A 63 30.59 -25.66 4.33
C SER A 63 29.41 -25.67 3.34
N ALA A 64 29.56 -24.80 2.34
CA ALA A 64 29.24 -24.97 0.91
C ALA A 64 27.79 -25.34 0.50
N GLY A 65 27.14 -24.38 -0.17
CA GLY A 65 26.00 -24.62 -1.03
C GLY A 65 25.64 -23.37 -1.83
N ASN A 66 26.08 -23.30 -3.10
CA ASN A 66 25.57 -22.36 -4.09
C ASN A 66 24.06 -22.52 -4.23
N GLN A 67 23.28 -21.53 -3.80
CA GLN A 67 21.89 -21.35 -4.19
C GLN A 67 21.68 -19.86 -4.43
N GLY A 68 21.30 -19.53 -5.66
CA GLY A 68 21.29 -18.19 -6.22
C GLY A 68 20.42 -17.21 -5.45
N ASP A 69 20.66 -15.93 -5.76
CA ASP A 69 20.00 -14.75 -5.22
C ASP A 69 18.47 -14.93 -5.13
N LEU A 70 18.02 -15.42 -3.97
CA LEU A 70 16.63 -15.29 -3.57
C LEU A 70 16.40 -13.78 -3.39
N PRO A 71 15.33 -13.20 -3.98
CA PRO A 71 15.02 -11.81 -3.69
C PRO A 71 14.82 -11.71 -2.19
N ILE A 72 15.69 -10.94 -1.53
CA ILE A 72 15.56 -10.57 -0.13
C ILE A 72 14.19 -9.90 -0.04
N ALA A 73 13.17 -10.63 0.42
CA ALA A 73 11.92 -10.04 0.82
C ALA A 73 12.30 -8.98 1.86
N PRO A 74 11.90 -7.71 1.70
CA PRO A 74 12.30 -6.66 2.61
C PRO A 74 11.98 -7.09 4.04
N THR A 75 13.02 -7.33 4.82
CA THR A 75 12.94 -7.71 6.22
C THR A 75 12.26 -6.56 6.95
N GLY A 76 10.97 -6.76 7.28
CA GLY A 76 10.20 -5.91 8.19
C GLY A 76 9.81 -4.54 7.65
N LEU A 77 8.87 -4.48 6.71
CA LEU A 77 8.07 -3.25 6.51
C LEU A 77 7.47 -2.85 7.86
N ASN A 78 7.67 -1.60 8.29
CA ASN A 78 6.96 -1.07 9.46
C ASN A 78 5.45 -1.29 9.22
N PRO A 79 4.73 -2.03 10.07
CA PRO A 79 3.33 -2.38 9.84
C PRO A 79 2.41 -1.14 9.76
N LYS A 80 2.90 0.03 10.21
CA LYS A 80 2.23 1.33 10.14
C LYS A 80 2.64 2.19 8.93
N SER A 81 3.50 1.68 8.05
CA SER A 81 3.91 2.40 6.83
C SER A 81 2.85 2.35 5.74
N LEU A 82 2.86 3.35 4.84
CA LEU A 82 2.03 3.35 3.64
C LEU A 82 2.27 2.10 2.79
N GLY A 83 3.54 1.71 2.61
CA GLY A 83 3.91 0.52 1.85
C GLY A 83 3.31 -0.77 2.42
N ALA A 84 3.28 -0.93 3.75
CA ALA A 84 2.64 -2.09 4.38
C ALA A 84 1.12 -2.10 4.17
N MET A 85 0.47 -0.93 4.21
CA MET A 85 -0.95 -0.78 3.90
C MET A 85 -1.25 -1.19 2.45
N ILE A 86 -0.59 -0.56 1.49
CA ILE A 86 -0.81 -0.80 0.06
C ILE A 86 -0.45 -2.24 -0.32
N GLY A 87 0.63 -2.80 0.23
CA GLY A 87 1.00 -4.20 0.01
C GLY A 87 -0.08 -5.17 0.47
N GLY A 88 -0.63 -4.99 1.68
CA GLY A 88 -1.71 -5.83 2.18
C GLY A 88 -3.01 -5.68 1.38
N TYR A 89 -3.36 -4.45 1.01
CA TYR A 89 -4.53 -4.16 0.17
C TYR A 89 -4.43 -4.83 -1.22
N LYS A 90 -3.29 -4.68 -1.91
CA LYS A 90 -3.06 -5.32 -3.21
C LYS A 90 -3.09 -6.85 -3.10
N ALA A 91 -2.50 -7.41 -2.04
CA ALA A 91 -2.46 -8.85 -1.82
C ALA A 91 -3.86 -9.43 -1.57
N SER A 92 -4.68 -8.76 -0.74
CA SER A 92 -6.02 -9.26 -0.41
C SER A 92 -6.95 -9.25 -1.62
N ILE A 93 -6.88 -8.21 -2.46
CA ILE A 93 -7.63 -8.15 -3.72
C ILE A 93 -7.13 -9.20 -4.69
N THR A 94 -5.81 -9.32 -4.87
CA THR A 94 -5.22 -10.33 -5.78
C THR A 94 -5.74 -11.72 -5.44
N LYS A 95 -5.74 -12.07 -4.14
CA LYS A 95 -6.30 -13.34 -3.66
C LYS A 95 -7.77 -13.49 -4.03
N LYS A 96 -8.63 -12.54 -3.61
CA LYS A 96 -10.08 -12.62 -3.85
C LYS A 96 -10.45 -12.68 -5.34
N VAL A 97 -9.75 -11.92 -6.18
CA VAL A 97 -9.99 -11.90 -7.63
C VAL A 97 -9.57 -13.22 -8.25
N ASN A 98 -8.38 -13.74 -7.92
CA ASN A 98 -7.90 -15.02 -8.42
C ASN A 98 -8.80 -16.18 -7.98
N ASP A 99 -9.22 -16.20 -6.71
CA ASP A 99 -10.16 -17.19 -6.18
C ASP A 99 -11.51 -17.14 -6.92
N THR A 100 -12.02 -15.92 -7.17
CA THR A 100 -13.31 -15.73 -7.86
C THR A 100 -13.24 -16.13 -9.33
N ARG A 101 -12.11 -15.85 -10.00
CA ARG A 101 -11.91 -16.11 -11.43
C ARG A 101 -11.33 -17.50 -11.72
N GLN A 102 -10.93 -18.24 -10.69
CA GLN A 102 -10.17 -19.50 -10.82
C GLN A 102 -8.88 -19.30 -11.64
N THR A 103 -8.19 -18.19 -11.39
CA THR A 103 -6.94 -17.81 -12.06
C THR A 103 -5.80 -17.70 -11.07
N SER A 104 -4.58 -17.57 -11.59
CA SER A 104 -3.40 -17.22 -10.81
C SER A 104 -2.64 -16.11 -11.52
N GLY A 105 -1.98 -15.24 -10.77
CA GLY A 105 -1.10 -14.21 -11.35
C GLY A 105 -1.26 -12.85 -10.68
N SER A 106 -0.52 -11.87 -11.22
CA SER A 106 -0.59 -10.49 -10.75
C SER A 106 -1.83 -9.80 -11.31
N VAL A 107 -2.55 -9.11 -10.43
CA VAL A 107 -3.65 -8.20 -10.81
C VAL A 107 -3.18 -6.75 -10.95
N TRP A 108 -2.03 -6.42 -10.34
CA TRP A 108 -1.56 -5.04 -10.19
C TRP A 108 -0.32 -4.77 -11.03
N GLN A 109 -0.21 -3.53 -11.50
CA GLN A 109 1.07 -2.95 -11.88
C GLN A 109 2.01 -2.87 -10.66
N ARG A 110 3.32 -2.99 -10.91
CA ARG A 110 4.37 -2.83 -9.90
C ARG A 110 4.37 -1.40 -9.37
N ASN A 111 4.73 -1.24 -8.09
CA ASN A 111 4.76 0.04 -7.37
C ASN A 111 3.40 0.74 -7.31
N TYR A 112 3.38 1.94 -6.74
CA TYR A 112 2.23 2.84 -6.67
C TYR A 112 2.75 4.28 -6.62
N TYR A 113 1.94 5.24 -7.06
CA TYR A 113 2.26 6.66 -6.94
C TYR A 113 1.84 7.16 -5.55
N GLU A 114 2.72 7.93 -4.92
CA GLU A 114 2.45 8.60 -3.65
C GLU A 114 2.84 10.07 -3.72
N HIS A 115 2.07 10.92 -3.02
CA HIS A 115 2.31 12.34 -2.91
C HIS A 115 2.00 12.81 -1.48
N ILE A 116 2.95 13.49 -0.84
CA ILE A 116 2.77 14.02 0.52
C ILE A 116 2.00 15.34 0.44
N ILE A 117 0.79 15.36 0.99
CA ILE A 117 -0.05 16.55 1.11
C ILE A 117 0.41 17.36 2.33
N ARG A 118 0.87 18.59 2.11
CA ARG A 118 1.54 19.40 3.14
C ARG A 118 0.70 20.53 3.73
N ASN A 119 -0.45 20.83 3.12
CA ASN A 119 -1.32 21.92 3.56
C ASN A 119 -2.77 21.68 3.13
N VAL A 120 -3.68 22.42 3.78
CA VAL A 120 -5.14 22.31 3.58
C VAL A 120 -5.56 22.65 2.16
N HIS A 121 -4.94 23.65 1.52
CA HIS A 121 -5.28 24.03 0.15
C HIS A 121 -5.00 22.89 -0.84
N SER A 122 -3.81 22.29 -0.75
CA SER A 122 -3.44 21.13 -1.55
C SER A 122 -4.33 19.93 -1.26
N HIS A 123 -4.70 19.71 0.02
CA HIS A 123 -5.66 18.67 0.39
C HIS A 123 -6.99 18.86 -0.35
N GLN A 124 -7.56 20.07 -0.29
CA GLN A 124 -8.83 20.37 -0.92
C GLN A 124 -8.78 20.15 -2.43
N GLN A 125 -7.72 20.62 -3.11
CA GLN A 125 -7.57 20.43 -4.55
C GLN A 125 -7.49 18.95 -4.94
N ILE A 126 -6.78 18.13 -4.17
CA ILE A 126 -6.65 16.70 -4.43
C ILE A 126 -7.97 15.97 -4.14
N ALA A 127 -8.64 16.31 -3.04
CA ALA A 127 -9.96 15.75 -2.71
C ALA A 127 -11.02 16.07 -3.78
N GLU A 128 -11.04 17.32 -4.26
CA GLU A 128 -11.89 17.76 -5.36
C GLU A 128 -11.56 17.00 -6.65
N TYR A 129 -10.26 16.86 -6.97
CA TYR A 129 -9.81 16.08 -8.13
C TYR A 129 -10.29 14.63 -8.06
N ILE A 130 -10.10 13.95 -6.92
CA ILE A 130 -10.51 12.55 -6.71
C ILE A 130 -12.02 12.40 -6.92
N THR A 131 -12.79 13.30 -6.33
CA THR A 131 -14.26 13.27 -6.40
C THR A 131 -14.76 13.55 -7.81
N ALA A 132 -14.08 14.44 -8.55
CA ALA A 132 -14.44 14.79 -9.93
C ALA A 132 -13.90 13.81 -10.99
N ASN A 133 -12.96 12.92 -10.64
CA ASN A 133 -12.30 12.04 -11.59
C ASN A 133 -13.27 11.15 -12.40
N PRO A 134 -14.36 10.58 -11.84
CA PRO A 134 -15.34 9.85 -12.64
C PRO A 134 -15.92 10.63 -13.82
N LEU A 135 -16.09 11.95 -13.66
CA LEU A 135 -16.63 12.84 -14.69
C LEU A 135 -15.56 13.26 -15.71
N ARG A 136 -14.29 13.16 -15.34
CA ARG A 136 -13.13 13.54 -16.17
C ARG A 136 -12.41 12.34 -16.77
N TRP A 137 -12.98 11.15 -16.61
CA TRP A 137 -12.37 9.88 -17.03
C TRP A 137 -11.90 9.87 -18.48
N GLU A 138 -12.70 10.40 -19.40
CA GLU A 138 -12.38 10.43 -20.83
C GLU A 138 -11.24 11.43 -21.18
N GLN A 139 -10.92 12.35 -20.26
CA GLN A 139 -9.93 13.40 -20.45
C GLN A 139 -8.63 13.11 -19.67
N ASP A 140 -8.64 12.08 -18.84
CA ASP A 140 -7.49 11.69 -18.07
C ASP A 140 -6.45 11.09 -19.04
N THR A 141 -5.29 11.74 -19.10
CA THR A 141 -4.21 11.47 -20.07
C THR A 141 -3.00 10.81 -19.41
N LEU A 142 -3.07 10.49 -18.11
CA LEU A 142 -2.00 9.82 -17.36
C LEU A 142 -1.84 8.31 -17.68
N TYR A 143 -2.46 7.83 -18.77
CA TYR A 143 -2.56 6.42 -19.16
C TYR A 143 -1.48 5.88 -20.12
N ALA A 144 -0.41 6.63 -20.42
CA ALA A 144 0.54 6.24 -21.47
C ALA A 144 1.98 5.97 -21.00
N LEU A 145 2.18 5.25 -19.88
CA LEU A 145 3.47 4.62 -19.55
C LEU A 145 3.30 3.15 -19.16
#